data_AF-A0A7C2YMU9-F1
#
_entry.id   AF-A0A7C2YMU9-F1
#
_cell.length_a   1.000
_cell.length_b   1.000
_cell.length_c   1.000
_cell.angle_alpha   90.00
_cell.angle_beta   90.00
_cell.angle_gamma   90.00
#
_symmetry.space_group_name_H-M   'P 1'
#
loop_
_entity.id
_entity.type
_entity.pdbx_description
1 polymer ?
#
loop_
_entity_poly.entity_id
_entity_poly.type
_entity_poly.pdbx_seq_one_letter_code
_entity_poly.pdbx_strand_id
1 'polypeptide(L)'
;MAEELIDVAGLIKRIREGPCLTFNCDVVDVKVRLGGSDVKRGVSSLMEVDLVRDRAYLTVRFREGKLRLIIRLEIKGSASLGELRELSRRVTELLSQFNPVG
;
A
#
# COMPACT_ATOMS: atom_id res chain seq x y z
N MET A 1 -19.66 -18.81 -12.97
CA MET A 1 -19.68 -17.99 -11.74
C MET A 1 -18.38 -17.21 -11.76
N ALA A 2 -18.45 -15.93 -12.14
CA ALA A 2 -17.27 -15.09 -12.27
C ALA A 2 -16.70 -14.89 -10.87
N GLU A 3 -15.48 -15.34 -10.63
CA GLU A 3 -14.71 -14.95 -9.44
C GLU A 3 -14.69 -13.43 -9.41
N GLU A 4 -15.24 -12.83 -8.35
CA GLU A 4 -15.14 -11.39 -8.09
C GLU A 4 -13.66 -11.00 -8.13
N LEU A 5 -13.25 -10.36 -9.22
CA LEU A 5 -11.90 -9.88 -9.42
C LEU A 5 -11.66 -8.77 -8.40
N ILE A 6 -10.98 -9.11 -7.32
CA ILE A 6 -10.42 -8.14 -6.39
C ILE A 6 -9.56 -7.18 -7.22
N ASP A 7 -9.98 -5.92 -7.32
CA ASP A 7 -9.33 -4.91 -8.18
C ASP A 7 -8.03 -4.38 -7.55
N VAL A 8 -7.10 -5.30 -7.29
CA VAL A 8 -5.75 -4.98 -6.82
C VAL A 8 -5.01 -4.15 -7.87
N ALA A 9 -5.25 -4.41 -9.15
CA ALA A 9 -4.63 -3.67 -10.25
C ALA A 9 -5.06 -2.20 -10.26
N GLY A 10 -6.36 -1.92 -10.12
CA GLY A 10 -6.89 -0.57 -10.01
C GLY A 10 -6.43 0.14 -8.74
N LEU A 11 -6.34 -0.56 -7.61
CA LEU A 11 -5.75 -0.03 -6.38
C LEU A 11 -4.27 0.37 -6.57
N ILE A 12 -3.45 -0.50 -7.18
CA ILE A 12 -2.04 -0.18 -7.48
C ILE A 12 -1.96 1.02 -8.42
N LYS A 13 -2.81 1.07 -9.45
CA LYS A 13 -2.87 2.19 -10.39
C LYS A 13 -3.18 3.50 -9.67
N ARG A 14 -4.18 3.53 -8.79
CA ARG A 14 -4.53 4.71 -7.97
C ARG A 14 -3.38 5.14 -7.05
N ILE A 15 -2.66 4.20 -6.45
CA ILE A 15 -1.48 4.51 -5.63
C ILE A 15 -0.37 5.14 -6.48
N ARG A 16 -0.10 4.59 -7.68
CA ARG A 16 0.89 5.12 -8.63
C ARG A 16 0.53 6.52 -9.10
N GLU A 17 -0.70 6.73 -9.54
CA GLU A 17 -1.18 7.98 -10.12
C GLU A 17 -1.45 9.09 -9.09
N GLY A 18 -1.68 8.73 -7.82
CA GLY A 18 -1.94 9.69 -6.75
C GLY A 18 -0.73 9.92 -5.85
N PRO A 19 -0.63 9.21 -4.71
CA PRO A 19 0.42 9.44 -3.72
C PRO A 19 1.82 9.25 -4.29
N CYS A 20 2.07 8.21 -5.09
CA CYS A 20 3.43 7.99 -5.61
C CYS A 20 3.89 8.99 -6.66
N LEU A 21 2.97 9.52 -7.48
CA LEU A 21 3.29 10.64 -8.36
C LEU A 21 3.66 11.90 -7.57
N THR A 22 2.94 12.17 -6.47
CA THR A 22 3.17 13.35 -5.63
C THR A 22 4.48 13.28 -4.84
N PHE A 23 4.79 12.11 -4.29
CA PHE A 23 5.92 11.91 -3.37
C PHE A 23 7.11 11.19 -4.02
N ASN A 24 7.14 11.12 -5.35
CA ASN A 24 8.21 10.47 -6.12
C ASN A 24 8.51 9.05 -5.59
N CYS A 25 7.51 8.18 -5.52
CA CYS A 25 7.70 6.78 -5.14
C CYS A 25 7.36 5.78 -6.24
N ASP A 26 7.96 4.59 -6.13
CA ASP A 26 7.66 3.44 -6.96
C ASP A 26 7.00 2.33 -6.13
N VAL A 27 6.04 1.62 -6.73
CA VAL A 27 5.55 0.35 -6.17
C VAL A 27 6.51 -0.76 -6.57
N VAL A 28 7.28 -1.28 -5.60
CA VAL A 28 8.38 -2.22 -5.86
C VAL A 28 8.03 -3.68 -5.55
N ASP A 29 7.06 -3.93 -4.67
CA ASP A 29 6.59 -5.28 -4.35
C ASP A 29 5.11 -5.25 -3.99
N VAL A 30 4.34 -6.21 -4.52
CA VAL A 30 2.94 -6.43 -4.13
C VAL A 30 2.72 -7.91 -3.88
N LYS A 31 2.31 -8.24 -2.66
CA LYS A 31 1.93 -9.59 -2.26
C LYS A 31 0.44 -9.64 -1.97
N VAL A 32 -0.25 -10.53 -2.67
CA VAL A 32 -1.66 -10.84 -2.46
C VAL A 32 -1.77 -12.26 -1.93
N ARG A 33 -2.55 -12.44 -0.87
CA ARG A 33 -2.91 -13.77 -0.36
C ARG A 33 -4.41 -13.84 -0.14
N LEU A 34 -5.00 -14.93 -0.63
CA LEU A 34 -6.40 -15.27 -0.44
C LEU A 34 -6.47 -16.58 0.34
N GLY A 35 -7.10 -16.54 1.51
CA GLY A 35 -7.33 -17.73 2.32
C GLY A 35 -7.08 -17.53 3.81
N GLY A 36 -7.62 -18.46 4.59
CA GLY A 36 -7.59 -18.44 6.06
C GLY A 36 -8.93 -18.05 6.69
N SER A 37 -8.88 -17.80 8.00
CA SER A 37 -10.01 -17.32 8.78
C SER A 37 -10.38 -15.88 8.41
N ASP A 38 -11.67 -15.59 8.46
CA ASP A 38 -12.20 -14.25 8.27
C ASP A 38 -11.60 -13.30 9.32
N VAL A 39 -10.97 -12.21 8.88
CA VAL A 39 -10.40 -11.19 9.75
C VAL A 39 -11.08 -9.85 9.53
N LYS A 40 -11.29 -9.13 10.65
CA LYS A 40 -11.78 -7.74 10.59
C LYS A 40 -10.86 -6.86 9.76
N ARG A 41 -11.45 -5.89 9.05
CA ARG A 41 -10.72 -4.88 8.29
C ARG A 41 -9.61 -4.27 9.15
N GLY A 42 -8.40 -4.22 8.62
CA GLY A 42 -7.27 -3.61 9.27
C GLY A 42 -6.25 -3.11 8.25
N VAL A 43 -5.79 -1.89 8.45
CA VAL A 43 -4.71 -1.30 7.67
C VAL A 43 -3.58 -0.92 8.62
N SER A 44 -2.36 -1.25 8.25
CA SER A 44 -1.17 -0.87 9.01
C SER A 44 -0.06 -0.50 8.06
N SER A 45 0.74 0.51 8.41
CA SER A 45 1.91 0.91 7.66
C SER A 45 3.16 0.81 8.51
N LEU A 46 4.28 0.50 7.86
CA LEU A 46 5.61 0.46 8.43
C LEU A 46 6.53 1.29 7.53
N MET A 47 7.22 2.26 8.11
CA MET A 47 8.25 3.04 7.44
C MET A 47 9.62 2.44 7.79
N GLU A 48 10.43 2.15 6.77
CA GLU A 48 11.81 1.70 6.91
C GLU A 48 12.70 2.72 6.22
N VAL A 49 13.70 3.26 6.91
CA VAL A 49 14.66 4.21 6.33
C VAL A 49 16.05 3.58 6.40
N ASP A 50 16.63 3.32 5.23
CA ASP A 50 18.01 2.90 5.06
C ASP A 50 18.89 4.14 4.89
N LEU A 51 19.47 4.59 6.00
CA LEU A 51 20.35 5.76 6.06
C LEU A 51 21.69 5.54 5.33
N VAL A 52 22.11 4.28 5.12
CA VAL A 52 23.39 3.97 4.46
C VAL A 52 23.24 4.11 2.95
N ARG A 53 22.09 3.69 2.42
CA ARG A 53 21.79 3.76 0.98
C ARG A 53 21.00 4.99 0.58
N ASP A 54 20.65 5.86 1.53
CA ASP A 54 19.76 7.01 1.36
C ASP A 54 18.44 6.61 0.68
N ARG A 55 17.78 5.57 1.23
CA ARG A 55 16.51 5.05 0.70
C ARG A 55 15.46 4.98 1.79
N ALA A 56 14.23 5.30 1.45
CA ALA A 56 13.09 5.09 2.32
C ALA A 56 12.10 4.14 1.66
N TYR A 57 11.51 3.27 2.47
CA TYR A 57 10.51 2.31 2.06
C TYR A 57 9.27 2.43 2.93
N LEU A 58 8.11 2.45 2.29
CA LEU A 58 6.82 2.38 2.96
C LEU A 58 6.18 1.02 2.65
N THR A 59 6.06 0.17 3.67
CA THR A 59 5.31 -1.08 3.56
C THR A 59 3.93 -0.87 4.15
N VAL A 60 2.88 -1.06 3.34
CA VAL A 60 1.49 -0.99 3.81
C VAL A 60 0.83 -2.35 3.70
N ARG A 61 0.13 -2.74 4.76
CA ARG A 61 -0.55 -4.02 4.90
C ARG A 61 -2.03 -3.78 5.06
N PHE A 62 -2.81 -4.43 4.23
CA PHE A 62 -4.27 -4.42 4.26
C PHE A 62 -4.76 -5.85 4.50
N ARG A 63 -5.77 -5.99 5.34
CA ARG A 63 -6.47 -7.25 5.58
C ARG A 63 -7.97 -6.99 5.70
N GLU A 64 -8.77 -7.81 5.06
CA GLU A 64 -10.23 -7.81 5.19
C GLU A 64 -10.79 -9.14 4.70
N GLY A 65 -11.66 -9.76 5.49
CA GLY A 65 -12.21 -11.08 5.17
C GLY A 65 -11.08 -12.11 5.06
N LYS A 66 -10.97 -12.74 3.89
CA LYS A 66 -9.89 -13.69 3.56
C LYS A 66 -8.74 -13.06 2.77
N LEU A 67 -8.83 -11.78 2.42
CA LEU A 67 -7.82 -11.07 1.64
C LEU A 67 -6.75 -10.49 2.56
N ARG A 68 -5.49 -10.71 2.18
CA ARG A 68 -4.32 -10.02 2.73
C ARG A 68 -3.50 -9.44 1.60
N LEU A 69 -3.21 -8.16 1.71
CA LEU A 69 -2.44 -7.36 0.75
C LEU A 69 -1.25 -6.74 1.46
N ILE A 70 -0.07 -6.85 0.87
CA ILE A 70 1.13 -6.15 1.32
C ILE A 70 1.68 -5.42 0.11
N ILE A 71 1.83 -4.11 0.22
CA ILE A 71 2.33 -3.22 -0.82
C ILE A 71 3.59 -2.56 -0.28
N ARG A 72 4.72 -2.70 -0.97
CA ARG A 72 5.97 -2.01 -0.64
C ARG A 72 6.21 -0.92 -1.67
N LEU A 73 6.43 0.28 -1.17
CA LEU A 73 6.75 1.48 -1.93
C LEU A 73 8.21 1.86 -1.63
N GLU A 74 8.96 2.23 -2.65
CA GLU A 74 10.30 2.83 -2.54
C GLU A 74 10.18 4.33 -2.84
N ILE A 75 10.55 5.17 -1.89
CA ILE A 75 10.62 6.62 -2.09
C ILE A 75 11.96 6.94 -2.76
N LYS A 76 11.91 7.66 -3.87
CA LYS A 76 13.10 8.08 -4.63
C LYS A 76 13.53 9.49 -4.24
N GLY A 77 14.83 9.64 -4.06
CA GLY A 77 15.42 10.93 -3.68
C GLY A 77 15.16 11.28 -2.22
N SER A 78 15.47 12.52 -1.87
CA SER A 78 15.40 13.01 -0.51
C SER A 78 13.95 13.35 -0.16
N ALA A 79 13.43 12.78 0.92
CA ALA A 79 12.08 13.07 1.43
C ALA A 79 12.15 13.45 2.91
N SER A 80 11.43 14.51 3.28
CA SER A 80 11.28 14.93 4.66
C SER A 80 10.41 13.95 5.47
N LEU A 81 10.60 13.91 6.78
CA LEU A 81 9.72 13.13 7.68
C LEU A 81 8.24 13.52 7.55
N GLY A 82 7.96 14.79 7.22
CA GLY A 82 6.60 15.28 6.97
C GLY A 82 5.99 14.65 5.71
N GLU A 83 6.73 14.62 4.62
CA GLU A 83 6.32 13.99 3.36
C GLU A 83 6.11 12.49 3.52
N LEU A 84 7.00 11.81 4.25
CA LEU A 84 6.88 10.38 4.54
C LEU A 84 5.62 10.05 5.37
N ARG A 85 5.27 10.90 6.35
CA ARG A 85 4.03 10.76 7.13
C ARG A 85 2.80 10.99 6.27
N GLU A 86 2.80 12.02 5.44
CA GLU A 86 1.68 12.34 4.57
C GLU A 86 1.46 11.25 3.50
N LEU A 87 2.54 10.72 2.92
CA LEU A 87 2.49 9.57 2.03
C LEU A 87 1.85 8.36 2.72
N SER A 88 2.32 8.03 3.93
CA SER A 88 1.76 6.94 4.74
C SER A 88 0.26 7.12 5.01
N ARG A 89 -0.15 8.34 5.37
CA ARG A 89 -1.56 8.70 5.61
C ARG A 89 -2.40 8.48 4.35
N ARG A 90 -2.02 9.08 3.21
CA ARG A 90 -2.79 8.99 1.96
C ARG A 90 -2.93 7.56 1.44
N VAL A 91 -1.86 6.77 1.49
CA VAL A 91 -1.91 5.36 1.06
C VAL A 91 -2.79 4.53 2.00
N THR A 92 -2.71 4.78 3.31
CA THR A 92 -3.56 4.12 4.31
C THR A 92 -5.04 4.48 4.13
N GLU A 93 -5.34 5.74 3.82
CA GLU A 93 -6.70 6.21 3.52
C GLU A 93 -7.27 5.55 2.26
N LEU A 94 -6.49 5.49 1.18
CA LEU A 94 -6.88 4.77 -0.05
C LEU A 94 -7.21 3.30 0.22
N LEU A 95 -6.39 2.62 1.01
CA LEU A 95 -6.62 1.24 1.40
C LEU A 95 -7.80 1.08 2.35
N SER A 96 -8.07 2.07 3.20
CA SER A 96 -9.24 2.04 4.10
C SER A 96 -10.56 2.21 3.35
N GLN A 97 -10.54 2.85 2.18
CA GLN A 97 -11.68 3.00 1.27
C GLN A 97 -11.78 1.86 0.25
N PHE A 98 -10.74 1.04 0.11
CA PHE A 98 -10.75 -0.09 -0.80
C PHE A 98 -11.77 -1.13 -0.33
N ASN A 99 -12.66 -1.52 -1.23
CA ASN A 99 -13.65 -2.56 -0.99
C ASN A 99 -13.29 -3.78 -1.84
N PRO A 100 -12.80 -4.87 -1.24
CA PRO A 100 -12.37 -6.05 -1.97
C PRO A 100 -13.52 -6.97 -2.40
N VAL A 101 -14.75 -6.64 -2.00
CA VAL A 101 -15.99 -7.32 -2.38
C VAL A 101 -16.74 -6.39 -3.33
N GLY A 102 -17.05 -6.89 -4.53
CA GLY A 102 -17.67 -6.13 -5.62
C GLY A 102 -19.16 -6.39 -5.72
#